data_AF-R7UHW5-F1
#
_entry.id   AF-R7UHW5-F1
#
_cell.length_a   1.000
_cell.length_b   1.000
_cell.length_c   1.000
_cell.angle_alpha   90.00
_cell.angle_beta   90.00
_cell.angle_gamma   90.00
#
_symmetry.space_group_name_H-M   'P 1'
#
loop_
_entity.id
_entity.type
_entity.pdbx_description
1 polymer ?
#
loop_
_entity_poly.entity_id
_entity_poly.type
_entity_poly.pdbx_seq_one_letter_code
_entity_poly.pdbx_strand_id
1 'polypeptide(L)' 'LRSSNQNFLTVPFTRSSFIKNSAFSVAGPTIFNSLPINIRQAESVPIFKRLLKTHLF' A
#
# COMPACT_ATOMS: atom_id res chain seq x y z
N LEU A 1 1.86 -23.80 -4.12
CA LEU A 1 2.29 -23.15 -2.87
C LEU A 1 1.98 -21.65 -3.00
N ARG A 2 1.10 -21.13 -2.15
CA ARG A 2 0.32 -19.91 -2.39
C ARG A 2 1.14 -18.64 -2.13
N SER A 3 1.94 -18.20 -3.11
CA SER A 3 2.11 -16.77 -3.33
C SER A 3 0.79 -16.27 -3.94
N SER A 4 -0.24 -16.09 -3.12
CA SER A 4 -1.41 -15.33 -3.55
C SER A 4 -0.88 -13.98 -4.04
N ASN A 5 -1.20 -13.53 -5.25
CA ASN A 5 -0.71 -12.28 -5.85
C ASN A 5 -1.20 -11.07 -5.04
N GLN A 6 -0.67 -10.87 -3.84
CA GLN A 6 -1.15 -9.91 -2.87
C GLN A 6 -0.77 -8.47 -3.24
N ASN A 7 -0.03 -8.28 -4.34
CA ASN A 7 0.43 -6.98 -4.83
C ASN A 7 1.15 -6.19 -3.72
N PHE A 8 2.04 -6.83 -2.95
CA PHE A 8 2.87 -6.10 -1.99
C PHE A 8 4.00 -5.38 -2.72
N LEU A 9 4.24 -4.13 -2.30
CA LEU A 9 5.39 -3.34 -2.72
C LEU A 9 6.56 -3.60 -1.78
N THR A 10 7.79 -3.50 -2.30
CA THR A 10 8.99 -3.61 -1.47
C THR A 10 9.13 -2.35 -0.62
N VAL A 11 9.30 -2.52 0.69
CA VAL A 11 9.58 -1.42 1.63
C VAL A 11 11.06 -1.43 1.97
N PRO A 12 11.84 -0.39 1.62
CA PRO A 12 13.25 -0.31 1.97
C PRO A 12 13.45 -0.30 3.49
N PHE A 13 14.46 -1.05 3.97
CA PHE A 13 14.85 -0.97 5.36
C PHE A 13 15.58 0.35 5.66
N THR A 14 15.17 1.00 6.75
CA THR A 14 15.83 2.20 7.27
C THR A 14 15.78 2.17 8.80
N ARG A 15 16.86 2.62 9.44
CA ARG A 15 16.90 2.76 10.92
C ARG A 15 16.27 4.06 11.40
N SER A 16 16.15 5.07 10.53
CA SER A 16 15.64 6.39 10.90
C SER A 16 14.11 6.41 10.90
N SER A 17 13.50 6.68 12.05
CA SER A 17 12.06 6.87 12.20
C SER A 17 11.54 8.03 11.36
N PHE A 18 12.32 9.11 11.25
CA PHE A 18 12.00 10.24 10.39
C PHE A 18 11.86 9.81 8.93
N ILE A 19 12.83 9.04 8.41
CA ILE A 19 12.79 8.55 7.02
C ILE A 19 11.59 7.61 6.81
N LYS A 20 11.26 6.75 7.79
CA LYS A 20 10.09 5.86 7.69
C LYS A 20 8.78 6.61 7.48
N ASN A 21 8.63 7.77 8.11
CA ASN A 21 7.40 8.54 8.11
C ASN A 21 7.35 9.61 7.00
N SER A 22 8.50 10.14 6.58
CA SER A 22 8.57 11.29 5.67
C SER A 22 9.01 10.94 4.25
N ALA A 23 9.77 9.86 4.05
CA ALA A 23 10.22 9.48 2.71
C ALA A 23 9.14 8.68 1.99
N PHE A 24 8.68 9.15 0.83
CA PHE A 24 7.67 8.44 0.02
C PHE A 24 8.11 7.01 -0.34
N SER A 25 9.41 6.81 -0.58
CA SER A 25 9.99 5.49 -0.87
C SER A 25 9.79 4.46 0.24
N VAL A 26 9.50 4.89 1.48
CA VAL A 26 9.19 4.01 2.61
C VAL A 26 7.72 4.13 2.99
N ALA A 27 7.20 5.35 3.21
CA ALA A 27 5.83 5.59 3.65
C ALA A 27 4.79 5.13 2.61
N GLY A 28 5.03 5.40 1.32
CA GLY A 28 4.14 5.01 0.22
C GLY A 28 3.87 3.50 0.16
N PRO A 29 4.91 2.65 -0.02
CA PRO A 29 4.71 1.20 -0.04
C PRO A 29 4.23 0.65 1.31
N THR A 30 4.62 1.24 2.44
CA THR A 30 4.11 0.85 3.77
C THR A 30 2.60 1.03 3.87
N ILE A 31 2.10 2.22 3.53
CA ILE A 31 0.67 2.51 3.55
C ILE A 31 -0.06 1.63 2.54
N PHE A 32 0.45 1.52 1.31
CA PHE A 32 -0.17 0.66 0.29
C PHE A 32 -0.30 -0.79 0.74
N ASN A 33 0.75 -1.35 1.35
CA ASN A 33 0.76 -2.73 1.85
C ASN A 33 -0.22 -2.97 3.01
N SER A 34 -0.54 -1.94 3.80
CA SER A 34 -1.54 -2.02 4.86
C SER A 34 -2.99 -2.07 4.33
N LEU A 35 -3.22 -1.73 3.07
CA LEU A 35 -4.55 -1.74 2.49
C LEU A 35 -5.11 -3.16 2.32
N PRO A 36 -6.44 -3.34 2.46
CA PRO A 36 -7.12 -4.58 2.12
C PRO A 36 -6.85 -5.03 0.68
N ILE A 37 -6.84 -6.34 0.46
CA ILE A 37 -6.45 -6.94 -0.81
C ILE A 37 -7.33 -6.50 -1.99
N ASN A 38 -8.64 -6.33 -1.77
CA ASN A 38 -9.59 -5.87 -2.77
C ASN A 38 -9.28 -4.43 -3.25
N ILE A 39 -8.66 -3.60 -2.41
CA ILE A 39 -8.24 -2.25 -2.79
C ILE A 39 -6.94 -2.31 -3.61
N ARG A 40 -5.96 -3.10 -3.17
CA ARG A 40 -4.68 -3.29 -3.89
C ARG A 40 -4.81 -3.98 -5.23
N GLN A 41 -5.84 -4.81 -5.41
CA GLN A 41 -6.15 -5.51 -6.65
C GLN A 41 -7.25 -4.82 -7.47
N ALA A 42 -7.55 -3.55 -7.19
CA ALA A 42 -8.52 -2.81 -8.00
C ALA A 42 -8.12 -2.80 -9.48
N GLU A 43 -9.07 -3.10 -10.35
CA GLU A 43 -8.85 -3.29 -11.79
C GLU A 43 -8.47 -1.99 -12.52
N SER A 44 -8.78 -0.84 -11.92
CA SER A 44 -8.49 0.47 -12.49
C SER A 44 -8.37 1.56 -11.41
N VAL A 45 -7.72 2.67 -11.77
CA VAL A 45 -7.54 3.82 -10.88
C VAL A 45 -8.86 4.42 -10.35
N PRO A 46 -9.94 4.56 -11.14
CA PRO A 46 -11.23 5.02 -10.62
C PRO A 46 -11.82 4.10 -9.55
N ILE A 47 -11.74 2.78 -9.75
CA ILE A 47 -12.22 1.78 -8.78
C ILE A 47 -11.37 1.84 -7.51
N PHE A 48 -10.05 1.93 -7.65
CA PHE A 48 -9.12 2.10 -6.53
C PHE A 48 -9.51 3.32 -5.67
N LYS A 49 -9.71 4.49 -6.29
CA LYS A 49 -10.09 5.72 -5.57
C LYS A 49 -11.42 5.57 -4.84
N ARG A 50 -12.42 4.91 -5.44
CA ARG A 50 -13.72 4.64 -4.81
C ARG A 50 -13.57 3.74 -3.59
N LEU A 51 -12.89 2.60 -3.73
CA LEU A 51 -12.66 1.65 -2.64
C LEU A 51 -11.83 2.27 -1.51
N LEU A 52 -10.80 3.04 -1.85
CA LEU A 52 -9.97 3.73 -0.88
C LEU A 52 -10.77 4.76 -0.07
N LYS A 53 -11.65 5.53 -0.73
CA LYS A 53 -12.53 6.48 -0.05
C LYS A 53 -13.41 5.77 0.99
N THR A 54 -14.09 4.69 0.60
CA THR A 54 -14.94 3.90 1.51
C THR A 54 -14.16 3.25 2.67
N HIS A 55 -12.87 3.00 2.50
CA HIS A 55 -12.06 2.40 3.55
C HIS A 55 -11.56 3.43 4.59
N LEU A 56 -11.36 4.69 4.18
CA LEU A 56 -10.80 5.75 5.02
C LEU A 56 -11.83 6.72 5.59
N PHE A 57 -13.04 6.76 5.02
CA PHE A 57 -14.14 7.66 5.40
C PHE A 57 -15.46 6.91 5.37
#